data_AF-A0A431V7N7-F1
#
_entry.id   AF-A0A431V7N7-F1
#
_cell.length_a   1.000
_cell.length_b   1.000
_cell.length_c   1.000
_cell.angle_alpha   90.00
_cell.angle_beta   90.00
_cell.angle_gamma   90.00
#
_symmetry.space_group_name_H-M   'P 1'
#
loop_
_entity.id
_entity.type
_entity.pdbx_description
1 polymer ?
#
loop_
_entity_poly.entity_id
_entity_poly.type
_entity_poly.pdbx_seq_one_letter_code
_entity_poly.pdbx_strand_id
1 'polypeptide(L)' 'MTRRKKTRSLADKVTIRTGRRKDYKKWRHENPDEVTSSRRFTQKKRQQRKLQAARKLARQEDGQSIDIHPDQPENKDD' A
#
# COMPACT_ATOMS: atom_id res chain seq x y z
N MET A 1 -12.90 -28.05 18.94
CA MET A 1 -12.52 -26.62 18.85
C MET A 1 -12.66 -26.16 17.40
N THR A 2 -13.72 -25.41 17.05
CA THR A 2 -14.01 -25.04 15.64
C THR A 2 -12.99 -24.03 15.09
N ARG A 3 -12.81 -23.97 13.75
CA ARG A 3 -11.95 -22.97 13.07
C ARG A 3 -12.28 -21.54 13.55
N ARG A 4 -13.55 -21.27 13.85
CA ARG A 4 -14.04 -20.01 14.43
C ARG A 4 -13.48 -19.72 15.83
N LYS A 5 -13.37 -20.73 16.72
CA LYS A 5 -12.72 -20.56 18.04
C LYS A 5 -11.19 -20.39 17.92
N LYS A 6 -10.53 -21.07 16.96
CA LYS A 6 -9.08 -20.94 16.70
C LYS A 6 -8.67 -19.57 16.15
N THR A 7 -9.50 -18.94 15.30
CA THR A 7 -9.21 -17.61 14.73
C THR A 7 -9.65 -16.44 15.60
N ARG A 8 -10.73 -16.59 16.39
CA ARG A 8 -11.22 -15.53 17.30
C ARG A 8 -10.19 -15.16 18.37
N SER A 9 -9.41 -16.14 18.84
CA SER A 9 -8.30 -15.95 19.79
C SER A 9 -7.14 -15.10 19.22
N LEU A 10 -6.90 -15.14 17.91
CA LEU A 10 -5.80 -14.41 17.28
C LEU A 10 -6.20 -13.00 16.81
N ALA A 11 -7.48 -12.79 16.50
CA ALA A 11 -7.99 -11.50 16.01
C ALA A 11 -8.01 -10.42 17.10
N ASP A 12 -8.36 -10.81 18.33
CA ASP A 12 -8.47 -9.93 19.49
C ASP A 12 -7.26 -10.09 20.43
N LYS A 13 -6.05 -10.22 19.87
CA LYS A 13 -4.84 -10.13 20.71
C LYS A 13 -4.82 -8.79 21.44
N VAL A 14 -4.57 -8.88 22.74
CA VAL A 14 -4.45 -7.73 23.64
C VAL A 14 -3.19 -6.95 23.25
N THR A 15 -3.33 -5.63 23.13
CA THR A 15 -2.17 -4.74 23.03
C THR A 15 -1.99 -4.05 24.38
N ILE A 16 -0.75 -3.77 24.77
CA ILE A 16 -0.43 -3.16 26.07
C ILE A 16 -1.11 -1.78 26.23
N ARG A 17 -1.38 -1.07 25.13
CA ARG A 17 -1.99 0.27 25.17
C ARG A 17 -3.51 0.27 25.41
N THR A 18 -4.26 -0.59 24.73
CA THR A 18 -5.74 -0.48 24.70
C THR A 18 -6.46 -1.78 25.04
N GLY A 19 -5.75 -2.85 25.40
CA GLY A 19 -6.37 -4.11 25.80
C GLY A 19 -6.95 -4.97 24.66
N ARG A 20 -7.30 -4.40 23.50
CA ARG A 20 -7.67 -5.17 22.27
C ARG A 20 -7.13 -4.52 21.01
N ARG A 21 -6.81 -5.33 20.00
CA ARG A 21 -6.28 -4.86 18.71
C ARG A 21 -7.21 -3.90 17.95
N LYS A 22 -8.53 -4.12 18.01
CA LYS A 22 -9.52 -3.24 17.36
C LYS A 22 -9.53 -1.86 18.01
N ASP A 23 -9.47 -1.83 19.33
CA ASP A 23 -9.42 -0.59 20.12
C ASP A 23 -8.11 0.15 19.84
N TYR A 24 -6.99 -0.57 19.67
CA TYR A 24 -5.72 0.02 19.26
C TYR A 24 -5.76 0.61 17.85
N LYS A 25 -6.58 0.03 16.95
CA LYS A 25 -6.78 0.61 15.61
C LYS A 25 -7.55 1.92 15.70
N LYS A 26 -8.66 1.95 16.45
CA LYS A 26 -9.45 3.16 16.69
C LYS A 26 -8.60 4.26 17.34
N TRP A 27 -7.91 3.91 18.43
CA TRP A 27 -7.01 4.79 19.15
C TRP A 27 -5.88 5.36 18.28
N ARG A 28 -5.32 4.57 17.35
CA ARG A 28 -4.32 5.07 16.37
C ARG A 28 -4.88 6.07 15.36
N HIS A 29 -6.17 5.98 15.05
CA HIS A 29 -6.81 6.96 14.17
C HIS A 29 -7.13 8.25 14.94
N GLU A 30 -7.44 8.13 16.22
CA GLU A 30 -7.68 9.26 17.13
C GLU A 30 -6.36 9.96 17.55
N ASN A 31 -5.24 9.23 17.59
CA ASN A 31 -3.92 9.73 18.01
C ASN A 31 -2.86 9.42 16.92
N PRO A 32 -2.89 10.11 15.77
CA PRO A 32 -2.02 9.80 14.62
C PRO A 32 -0.53 10.05 14.89
N ASP A 33 -0.20 11.00 15.75
CA ASP A 33 1.19 11.41 16.02
C ASP A 33 1.91 10.54 17.06
N GLU A 34 1.16 9.82 17.88
CA GLU A 34 1.72 8.99 18.96
C GLU A 34 2.34 7.67 18.47
N VAL A 35 1.96 7.21 17.28
CA VAL A 35 2.49 5.97 16.69
C VAL A 35 3.14 6.25 15.36
N THR A 36 4.41 6.60 15.43
CA THR A 36 5.25 6.73 14.24
C THR A 36 6.10 5.46 14.03
N SER A 37 6.36 5.15 12.76
CA SER A 37 7.32 4.10 12.43
C SER A 37 8.74 4.59 12.69
N SER A 38 9.65 3.70 13.08
CA SER A 38 11.04 4.07 13.33
C SER A 38 11.72 4.68 12.10
N ARG A 39 12.68 5.59 12.31
CA ARG A 39 13.44 6.26 11.24
C ARG A 39 14.12 5.28 10.28
N ARG A 40 14.66 4.18 10.83
CA ARG A 40 15.26 3.10 10.03
C ARG A 40 14.24 2.48 9.06
N PHE A 41 13.02 2.23 9.53
CA PHE A 41 11.96 1.64 8.71
C PHE A 41 11.53 2.58 7.58
N THR A 42 11.34 3.87 7.87
CA THR A 42 10.94 4.86 6.86
C THR A 42 12.02 5.05 5.81
N GLN A 43 13.29 5.12 6.21
CA GLN A 43 14.43 5.20 5.30
C GLN A 43 14.53 3.96 4.40
N LYS A 44 14.40 2.75 4.96
CA LYS A 44 14.38 1.49 4.19
C LYS A 44 13.26 1.51 3.15
N LYS A 45 12.04 1.91 3.53
CA LYS A 45 10.90 1.96 2.60
C LYS A 45 11.09 2.99 1.49
N ARG A 46 11.69 4.14 1.80
CA ARG A 46 12.06 5.15 0.80
C ARG A 46 13.04 4.58 -0.23
N GLN A 47 14.09 3.89 0.22
CA GLN A 47 15.06 3.24 -0.68
C GLN A 47 14.39 2.18 -1.56
N GLN A 48 13.52 1.34 -0.98
CA GLN A 48 12.77 0.31 -1.73
C GLN A 48 11.92 0.93 -2.85
N ARG A 49 11.18 2.01 -2.57
CA ARG A 49 10.37 2.71 -3.58
C ARG A 49 11.24 3.32 -4.69
N LYS A 50 12.40 3.89 -4.34
CA LYS A 50 13.35 4.43 -5.33
C LYS A 50 13.83 3.34 -6.30
N LEU A 51 14.22 2.17 -5.78
CA LEU A 51 14.62 1.03 -6.60
C LEU A 51 13.47 0.50 -7.47
N GLN A 52 12.26 0.45 -6.91
CA GLN A 52 11.08 0.03 -7.66
C GLN A 52 10.74 0.99 -8.79
N ALA A 53 10.85 2.31 -8.55
CA ALA A 53 10.65 3.32 -9.57
C ALA A 53 11.68 3.18 -10.71
N ALA A 54 12.96 2.99 -10.37
CA ALA A 54 14.01 2.75 -11.36
C ALA A 54 13.72 1.50 -12.22
N ARG A 55 13.30 0.40 -11.58
CA ARG A 55 12.91 -0.83 -12.31
C ARG A 55 11.67 -0.65 -13.17
N LYS A 56 10.71 0.16 -12.72
CA LYS A 56 9.50 0.46 -13.50
C LYS A 56 9.86 1.27 -14.74
N LEU A 57 10.71 2.29 -14.59
CA LEU A 57 11.21 3.10 -15.69
C LEU A 57 11.98 2.24 -16.69
N ALA A 58 12.93 1.43 -16.24
CA ALA A 58 13.67 0.52 -17.13
C ALA A 58 12.73 -0.40 -17.94
N ARG A 59 11.68 -0.93 -17.32
CA ARG A 59 10.67 -1.73 -18.05
C ARG A 59 9.87 -0.91 -19.07
N GLN A 60 9.62 0.37 -18.79
CA GLN A 60 8.94 1.24 -19.73
C GLN A 60 9.83 1.55 -20.93
N GLU A 61 11.12 1.80 -20.72
CA GLU A 61 12.09 2.03 -21.79
C GLU A 61 12.34 0.78 -22.65
N ASP A 62 12.43 -0.40 -22.02
CA ASP A 62 12.60 -1.68 -22.73
C ASP A 62 11.30 -2.16 -23.44
N GLY A 63 10.16 -1.54 -23.12
CA GLY A 63 8.85 -1.92 -23.63
C GLY A 63 8.65 -1.46 -25.08
N GLN A 64 7.90 -2.24 -25.87
CA GLN A 64 7.47 -1.78 -27.19
C GLN A 64 6.51 -0.60 -27.03
N SER A 65 6.77 0.49 -27.77
CA SER A 65 5.85 1.60 -27.87
C SER A 65 4.59 1.13 -28.61
N ILE A 66 3.45 1.20 -27.93
CA ILE A 66 2.14 0.93 -28.53
C ILE A 66 1.45 2.27 -28.65
N ASP A 67 1.06 2.67 -29.85
CA ASP A 67 0.25 3.86 -30.06
C ASP A 67 -1.16 3.59 -29.52
N ILE A 68 -1.47 4.23 -28.39
CA ILE A 68 -2.77 4.09 -27.70
C ILE A 68 -3.87 4.84 -28.46
N HIS A 69 -3.50 5.79 -29.32
CA HIS A 69 -4.39 6.56 -30.18
C HIS A 69 -3.80 6.63 -31.59
N PRO A 70 -4.16 5.73 -32.51
CA PRO A 70 -3.94 6.00 -33.93
C PRO A 70 -4.81 7.21 -34.29
N ASP A 71 -4.21 8.25 -34.88
CA ASP A 71 -4.93 9.44 -35.34
C ASP A 71 -6.15 9.00 -36.17
N GLN A 72 -7.36 9.28 -35.67
CA GLN A 72 -8.56 9.06 -36.47
C GLN A 72 -8.51 10.04 -37.65
N PRO A 73 -8.74 9.58 -38.89
CA PRO A 73 -8.97 10.52 -39.98
C PRO A 73 -10.23 11.33 -39.63
N GLU A 74 -10.08 12.65 -39.53
CA GLU A 74 -11.21 13.58 -39.47
C GLU A 74 -12.01 13.46 -40.78
N ASN A 75 -12.95 12.51 -40.86
CA ASN A 75 -14.04 12.61 -41.82
C ASN A 75 -15.03 13.65 -41.28
N LYS A 76 -14.72 14.93 -41.52
CA LYS A 76 -15.75 15.96 -41.59
C LYS A 76 -16.40 15.81 -42.96
N ASP A 77 -17.49 15.05 -43.01
CA ASP A 77 -18.37 15.02 -44.17
C ASP A 77 -19.04 16.40 -44.31
N ASP A 78 -18.97 16.98 -45.52
CA ASP A 78 -19.63 18.23 -45.96
C ASP A 78 -21.18 18.13 -45.94
#